data_AF-A0A2V9QNM7-F1
#
_entry.id   AF-A0A2V9QNM7-F1
#
_cell.length_a   1.000
_cell.length_b   1.000
_cell.length_c   1.000
_cell.angle_alpha   90.00
_cell.angle_beta   90.00
_cell.angle_gamma   90.00
#
_symmetry.space_group_name_H-M   'P 1'
#
loop_
_entity.id
_entity.type
_entity.pdbx_description
1 polymer ?
#
loop_
_entity_poly.entity_id
_entity_poly.type
_entity_poly.pdbx_seq_one_letter_code
_entity_poly.pdbx_strand_id
1 'polypeptide(L)'
;MLRVLSQIRSESCFALKGGTAINFFIRDVPRLSVDIDLTYVPPLDSRETALRNIGDALARITEALKIRLPTVRGATSHREGVHSNTSGPNQIGA
;
A
#
# COMPACT_ATOMS: atom_id res chain seq x y z
N MET A 1 -1.60 -7.43 -15.20
CA MET A 1 -2.13 -7.30 -13.82
C MET A 1 -1.92 -8.54 -12.95
N LEU A 2 -2.34 -9.75 -13.37
CA LEU A 2 -2.18 -10.97 -12.56
C LEU A 2 -0.73 -11.28 -12.16
N ARG A 3 0.24 -10.98 -13.03
CA ARG A 3 1.68 -11.11 -12.74
C ARG A 3 2.18 -10.16 -11.66
N VAL A 4 1.50 -9.03 -11.43
CA VAL A 4 1.81 -8.08 -10.36
C VAL A 4 1.25 -8.60 -9.03
N LEU A 5 -0.02 -9.05 -9.04
CA LEU A 5 -0.65 -9.67 -7.88
C LEU A 5 0.14 -10.87 -7.35
N SER A 6 0.74 -11.68 -8.22
CA SER A 6 1.55 -12.81 -7.76
C SER A 6 2.80 -12.38 -6.99
N GLN A 7 3.39 -11.22 -7.33
CA GLN A 7 4.52 -10.69 -6.57
C GLN A 7 4.08 -10.12 -5.22
N ILE A 8 2.94 -9.42 -5.20
CA ILE A 8 2.37 -8.88 -3.96
C ILE A 8 2.01 -10.01 -2.99
N ARG A 9 1.45 -11.12 -3.48
CA ARG A 9 1.10 -12.30 -2.66
C ARG A 9 2.29 -12.94 -1.94
N SER A 10 3.53 -12.69 -2.40
CA SER A 10 4.73 -13.18 -1.73
C SER A 10 5.02 -12.43 -0.42
N GLU A 11 4.43 -11.24 -0.22
CA GLU A 11 4.54 -10.46 1.00
C GLU A 11 3.30 -10.69 1.88
N SER A 12 3.41 -11.57 2.88
CA SER A 12 2.29 -11.94 3.77
C SER A 12 1.82 -10.82 4.70
N CYS A 13 2.57 -9.72 4.77
CA CYS A 13 2.22 -8.55 5.58
C CYS A 13 1.11 -7.68 4.97
N PHE A 14 0.71 -7.96 3.73
CA PHE A 14 -0.35 -7.23 3.04
C PHE A 14 -1.61 -8.08 2.81
N ALA A 15 -2.76 -7.52 3.13
CA ALA A 15 -4.06 -7.99 2.66
C ALA A 15 -4.53 -7.15 1.47
N LEU A 16 -5.05 -7.81 0.43
CA LEU A 16 -5.68 -7.15 -0.72
C LEU A 16 -7.10 -6.70 -0.35
N LYS A 17 -7.45 -5.44 -0.62
CA LYS A 17 -8.80 -4.89 -0.36
C LYS A 17 -9.39 -4.18 -1.59
N GLY A 18 -10.55 -3.54 -1.40
CA GLY A 18 -11.12 -2.53 -2.30
C GLY A 18 -11.91 -3.09 -3.50
N GLY A 19 -12.36 -2.17 -4.36
CA GLY A 19 -13.14 -2.50 -5.57
C GLY A 19 -12.36 -3.37 -6.56
N THR A 20 -11.03 -3.30 -6.54
CA THR A 20 -10.14 -4.15 -7.33
C THR A 20 -10.21 -5.62 -6.93
N ALA A 21 -10.31 -5.94 -5.63
CA ALA A 21 -10.50 -7.32 -5.18
C ALA A 21 -11.82 -7.90 -5.71
N ILE A 22 -12.92 -7.13 -5.61
CA ILE A 22 -14.24 -7.54 -6.14
C ILE A 22 -14.17 -7.76 -7.66
N ASN A 23 -13.51 -6.86 -8.39
CA ASN A 23 -13.35 -6.99 -9.84
C ASN A 23 -12.45 -8.16 -10.25
N PHE A 24 -11.57 -8.65 -9.36
CA PHE A 24 -10.75 -9.84 -9.61
C PHE A 24 -11.49 -11.15 -9.39
N PHE A 25 -12.44 -11.19 -8.47
CA PHE A 25 -13.06 -12.44 -8.03
C PHE A 25 -14.55 -12.58 -8.40
N ILE A 26 -15.25 -11.49 -8.79
CA ILE A 26 -16.73 -11.51 -8.90
C ILE A 26 -17.28 -10.98 -10.23
N ARG A 27 -16.65 -10.01 -10.91
CA ARG A 27 -17.20 -9.38 -12.14
C ARG A 27 -16.16 -9.15 -13.24
N ASP A 28 -16.55 -9.42 -14.49
CA ASP A 28 -15.73 -9.22 -15.69
C ASP A 28 -16.18 -7.97 -16.47
N VAL A 29 -15.69 -6.79 -16.06
CA VAL A 29 -15.98 -5.50 -16.74
C VAL A 29 -14.70 -4.89 -17.34
N PRO A 30 -14.79 -4.10 -18.43
CA PRO A 30 -13.62 -3.50 -19.08
C PRO A 30 -12.83 -2.61 -18.12
N ARG A 31 -11.52 -2.86 -17.98
CA ARG A 31 -10.68 -2.17 -16.99
C ARG A 31 -9.96 -0.97 -17.61
N LEU A 32 -10.34 0.25 -17.21
CA LEU A 32 -9.70 1.49 -17.69
C LEU A 32 -8.47 1.92 -16.85
N SER A 33 -8.34 1.42 -15.62
CA SER A 33 -7.13 1.44 -14.79
C SER A 33 -7.35 0.44 -13.64
N VAL A 34 -6.31 -0.16 -13.08
CA VAL A 34 -6.45 -1.10 -11.94
C VAL A 34 -5.48 -0.72 -10.84
N ASP A 35 -5.93 0.12 -9.92
CA ASP A 35 -5.19 0.40 -8.70
C ASP A 35 -5.30 -0.79 -7.74
N ILE A 36 -4.21 -1.17 -7.09
CA ILE A 36 -4.19 -2.29 -6.14
C ILE A 36 -4.10 -1.72 -4.73
N ASP A 37 -5.20 -1.87 -3.99
CA ASP A 37 -5.26 -1.46 -2.59
C ASP A 37 -4.73 -2.54 -1.66
N LEU A 38 -3.72 -2.22 -0.85
CA LEU A 38 -3.14 -3.12 0.16
C LEU A 38 -3.32 -2.55 1.56
N THR A 39 -3.56 -3.44 2.52
CA THR A 39 -3.63 -3.13 3.95
C THR A 39 -2.53 -3.87 4.69
N TYR A 40 -1.74 -3.16 5.49
CA TYR A 40 -0.76 -3.77 6.38
C TYR A 40 -1.48 -4.42 7.57
N VAL A 41 -1.29 -5.72 7.76
CA VAL A 41 -2.05 -6.53 8.74
C VAL A 41 -1.29 -7.03 9.98
N PRO A 42 0.04 -6.88 10.12
CA PRO A 42 0.71 -7.19 11.39
C PRO A 42 0.12 -6.40 12.58
N PRO A 43 -0.36 -7.08 13.64
CA PRO A 43 -1.25 -6.47 14.64
C PRO A 43 -0.55 -5.69 15.76
N LEU A 44 0.76 -5.82 15.93
CA LEU A 44 1.48 -5.35 17.13
C LEU A 44 2.65 -4.39 16.83
N ASP A 45 2.77 -3.90 15.60
CA ASP A 45 3.86 -3.00 15.23
C ASP A 45 3.56 -1.54 15.60
N SER A 46 4.58 -0.82 16.08
CA SER A 46 4.49 0.64 16.21
C SER A 46 4.30 1.28 14.83
N ARG A 47 3.80 2.53 14.79
CA ARG A 47 3.65 3.27 13.53
C ARG A 47 4.94 3.29 12.72
N GLU A 48 6.07 3.60 13.36
CA GLU A 48 7.38 3.71 12.73
C GLU A 48 7.85 2.36 12.18
N THR A 49 7.60 1.29 12.94
CA THR A 49 7.93 -0.08 12.52
C THR A 49 7.06 -0.53 11.36
N ALA A 50 5.76 -0.28 11.42
CA ALA A 50 4.84 -0.56 10.33
C ALA A 50 5.24 0.18 9.04
N LEU A 51 5.51 1.48 9.11
CA LEU A 51 5.92 2.27 7.93
C LEU A 51 7.22 1.77 7.31
N ARG A 52 8.22 1.43 8.13
CA ARG A 52 9.47 0.81 7.66
C ARG A 52 9.21 -0.52 6.97
N ASN A 53 8.45 -1.41 7.63
CA ASN A 53 8.13 -2.73 7.11
C ASN A 53 7.33 -2.66 5.79
N ILE A 54 6.41 -1.70 5.68
CA ILE A 54 5.68 -1.41 4.43
C ILE A 54 6.65 -0.99 3.34
N GLY A 55 7.55 -0.05 3.62
CA GLY A 55 8.55 0.43 2.67
C GLY A 55 9.45 -0.70 2.16
N ASP A 56 9.97 -1.52 3.08
CA ASP A 56 10.84 -2.65 2.75
C ASP A 56 10.12 -3.70 1.90
N ALA A 57 8.86 -4.01 2.21
CA ALA A 57 8.04 -4.95 1.44
C ALA A 57 7.73 -4.41 0.02
N LEU A 58 7.40 -3.12 -0.11
CA LEU A 58 7.18 -2.48 -1.41
C LEU A 58 8.45 -2.45 -2.25
N ALA A 59 9.62 -2.24 -1.62
CA ALA A 59 10.92 -2.31 -2.30
C ALA A 59 11.18 -3.72 -2.85
N ARG A 60 10.97 -4.77 -2.04
CA ARG A 60 11.12 -6.17 -2.49
C ARG A 60 10.18 -6.52 -3.64
N ILE A 61 8.92 -6.09 -3.57
CA ILE A 61 7.95 -6.27 -4.67
C ILE A 61 8.46 -5.58 -5.94
N THR A 62 8.95 -4.34 -5.82
CA THR A 62 9.46 -3.57 -6.96
C THR A 62 10.65 -4.25 -7.63
N GLU A 63 11.62 -4.75 -6.86
CA GLU A 63 12.77 -5.48 -7.40
C GLU A 63 12.35 -6.79 -8.07
N ALA A 64 11.45 -7.56 -7.43
CA ALA A 64 10.89 -8.77 -8.01
C ALA A 64 10.16 -8.52 -9.34
N LEU A 65 9.45 -7.39 -9.45
CA LEU A 65 8.78 -6.98 -10.68
C LEU A 65 9.76 -6.59 -11.78
N LYS A 66 10.83 -5.83 -11.46
CA LYS A 66 11.86 -5.47 -12.45
C LYS A 66 12.53 -6.71 -13.04
N ILE A 67 12.83 -7.71 -12.21
CA ILE A 67 13.44 -8.97 -12.65
C ILE A 67 12.48 -9.78 -13.54
N ARG A 68 11.22 -9.91 -13.13
CA ARG A 68 10.25 -10.82 -13.78
C ARG A 68 9.46 -10.17 -14.91
N LEU A 69 9.44 -8.84 -14.97
CA LEU A 69 8.72 -8.02 -15.94
C LEU A 69 9.59 -6.82 -16.36
N PRO A 70 10.55 -7.00 -17.28
CA PRO A 70 11.54 -5.98 -17.65
C PRO A 70 10.94 -4.67 -18.20
N THR A 71 9.70 -4.71 -18.67
CA THR A 71 8.96 -3.55 -19.18
C THR A 71 8.27 -2.73 -18.09
N VAL A 72 8.26 -3.19 -16.83
CA VAL A 72 7.67 -2.46 -15.70
C VAL A 72 8.60 -1.35 -15.24
N ARG A 73 8.08 -0.12 -15.17
CA ARG A 73 8.72 1.01 -14.51
C ARG A 73 8.14 1.13 -13.10
N GLY A 74 9.00 1.17 -12.09
CA GLY A 74 8.60 1.29 -10.68
C GLY A 74 9.20 2.54 -10.05
N ALA A 75 8.40 3.26 -9.27
CA ALA A 75 8.83 4.34 -8.39
C ALA A 75 8.06 4.24 -7.08
N THR A 76 8.75 4.31 -5.95
CA THR A 76 8.13 4.31 -4.62
C THR A 76 8.06 5.76 -4.13
N SER A 77 6.88 6.22 -3.76
CA SER A 77 6.71 7.51 -3.08
C SER A 77 6.06 7.28 -1.73
N HIS A 78 6.62 7.89 -0.68
CA HIS A 78 6.03 7.90 0.65
C HIS A 78 5.40 9.27 0.86
N ARG A 79 4.08 9.30 1.10
CA ARG A 79 3.38 10.51 1.56
C ARG A 79 2.98 10.29 3.00
N GLU A 80 3.69 10.93 3.93
CA GLU A 80 3.26 10.98 5.31
C GLU A 80 2.02 11.88 5.42
N GLY A 81 0.92 11.34 5.96
CA GLY A 81 -0.22 12.16 6.34
C GLY A 81 0.19 13.10 7.46
N VAL A 82 0.31 14.39 7.16
CA VAL A 82 0.48 15.45 8.16
C VAL A 82 -0.82 15.52 8.96
N HIS A 83 -0.85 14.91 10.14
CA HIS A 83 -1.79 15.31 11.17
C HIS A 83 -1.22 16.56 11.83
N SER A 84 -1.67 17.73 11.38
CA SER A 84 -1.42 18.99 12.06
C SER A 84 -2.03 18.91 13.47
N ASN A 85 -1.19 18.71 14.46
CA ASN A 85 -1.56 18.85 15.86
C ASN A 85 -1.63 20.36 16.17
N THR A 86 -2.74 21.02 15.85
CA THR A 86 -3.00 22.38 16.33
C THR A 86 -3.54 22.30 17.76
N SER A 87 -2.66 22.01 18.71
CA SER A 87 -2.86 22.35 20.11
C SER A 87 -2.57 23.84 20.27
N GLY A 88 -3.51 24.69 19.90
CA GLY A 88 -3.48 26.10 20.29
C GLY A 88 -3.84 26.21 21.78
N PRO A 89 -3.13 27.02 22.59
CA PRO A 89 -3.51 27.22 23.98
C PRO A 89 -4.87 27.91 24.02
N ASN A 90 -5.82 27.26 24.68
CA ASN A 90 -7.14 27.76 25.02
C ASN A 90 -6.99 28.99 25.93
N GLN A 91 -7.16 30.21 25.41
CA GLN A 91 -7.32 31.41 26.21
C GLN A 91 -8.82 31.66 26.42
N ILE A 92 -9.36 31.13 27.51
CA ILE A 92 -10.63 31.57 28.10
C ILE A 92 -10.48 31.66 29.63
N GLY A 93 -10.83 32.84 30.18
CA GLY A 93 -10.93 33.16 31.61
C GLY A 93 -9.65 33.76 32.19
N ALA A 94 -9.63 34.93 32.82
CA ALA A 94 -10.69 35.83 33.30
C ALA A 94 -10.19 37.29 33.26
#